data_AF-A0A939KHK7-F1
#
_entry.id   AF-A0A939KHK7-F1
#
_cell.length_a   1.000
_cell.length_b   1.000
_cell.length_c   1.000
_cell.angle_alpha   90.00
_cell.angle_beta   90.00
_cell.angle_gamma   90.00
#
_symmetry.space_group_name_H-M   'P 1'
#
loop_
_entity.id
_entity.type
_entity.pdbx_description
1 polymer ?
#
loop_
_entity_poly.entity_id
_entity_poly.type
_entity_poly.pdbx_seq_one_letter_code
_entity_poly.pdbx_strand_id
1 'polypeptide(L)'
;MPLHEVPVGCILAILQCLTVNLRVAYIIGEVLEFTHKEAAYILNLSPVTYRKQISRAKQLVTHFMTSNCGLIAASNDCRCHKRVSQASKLGRVNKERLLFTTSHTEANEFPEVLEQIRKLEYAQRTAALFRAQNLVVQNGDFSGWLQKLLSQHYKTDIAE
;
A
#
# COMPACT_ATOMS: atom_id res chain seq x y z
N MET A 1 2.66 -4.11 20.49
CA MET A 1 3.23 -5.40 19.99
C MET A 1 3.77 -5.15 18.58
N PRO A 2 5.09 -5.29 18.31
CA PRO A 2 5.73 -4.87 17.04
C PRO A 2 5.31 -5.67 15.79
N LEU A 3 4.34 -6.56 15.94
CA LEU A 3 3.86 -7.46 14.90
C LEU A 3 3.23 -6.70 13.72
N HIS A 4 2.66 -5.53 14.00
CA HIS A 4 2.01 -4.65 13.03
C HIS A 4 2.96 -3.81 12.19
N GLU A 5 4.14 -3.50 12.71
CA GLU A 5 5.14 -2.70 11.99
C GLU A 5 5.69 -3.44 10.77
N VAL A 6 5.85 -4.76 10.88
CA VAL A 6 6.40 -5.61 9.82
C VAL A 6 5.53 -5.67 8.57
N PRO A 7 4.22 -5.99 8.63
CA PRO A 7 3.38 -6.00 7.45
C PRO A 7 3.31 -4.62 6.79
N VAL A 8 3.18 -3.54 7.56
CA VAL A 8 3.19 -2.16 7.02
C VAL A 8 4.50 -1.85 6.32
N GLY A 9 5.63 -2.01 7.01
CA GLY A 9 6.95 -1.75 6.43
C GLY A 9 7.27 -2.63 5.22
N CYS A 10 6.84 -3.89 5.22
CA CYS A 10 7.01 -4.78 4.06
C CYS A 10 6.22 -4.29 2.85
N ILE A 11 5.02 -3.78 3.07
CA ILE A 11 4.12 -3.35 2.01
C ILE A 11 4.58 -2.01 1.43
N LEU A 12 5.01 -1.09 2.28
CA LEU A 12 5.68 0.12 1.85
C LEU A 12 6.94 -0.21 1.03
N ALA A 13 7.73 -1.20 1.43
CA ALA A 13 8.89 -1.65 0.66
C ALA A 13 8.52 -2.19 -0.72
N ILE A 14 7.39 -2.91 -0.86
CA ILE A 14 6.90 -3.39 -2.16
C ILE A 14 6.54 -2.21 -3.08
N LEU A 15 5.90 -1.15 -2.56
CA LEU A 15 5.63 0.05 -3.36
C LEU A 15 6.91 0.72 -3.86
N GLN A 16 7.98 0.66 -3.07
CA GLN A 16 9.28 1.20 -3.49
C GLN A 16 9.89 0.42 -4.67
N CYS A 17 9.47 -0.83 -4.92
CA CYS A 17 9.89 -1.60 -6.08
C CYS A 17 9.16 -1.21 -7.37
N LEU A 18 8.05 -0.47 -7.30
CA LEU A 18 7.37 0.07 -8.48
C LEU A 18 8.13 1.28 -9.02
N THR A 19 8.10 1.47 -10.34
CA THR A 19 8.52 2.73 -10.96
C THR A 19 7.65 3.87 -10.45
N VAL A 20 8.17 5.08 -10.50
CA VAL A 20 7.54 6.25 -9.90
C VAL A 20 6.09 6.46 -10.41
N ASN A 21 5.86 6.28 -11.72
CA ASN A 21 4.52 6.35 -12.35
C ASN A 21 3.56 5.26 -11.85
N LEU A 22 4.03 4.01 -11.77
CA LEU A 22 3.20 2.90 -11.31
C LEU A 22 2.89 3.01 -9.81
N ARG A 23 3.86 3.49 -9.04
CA ARG A 23 3.72 3.70 -7.59
C ARG A 23 2.66 4.73 -7.28
N VAL A 24 2.72 5.90 -7.90
CA VAL A 24 1.77 6.98 -7.65
C VAL A 24 0.37 6.58 -8.14
N ALA A 25 0.26 5.95 -9.31
CA ALA A 25 -1.02 5.42 -9.78
C ALA A 25 -1.62 4.41 -8.78
N TYR A 26 -0.80 3.50 -8.25
CA TYR A 26 -1.24 2.52 -7.25
C TYR A 26 -1.71 3.18 -5.95
N ILE A 27 -0.96 4.16 -5.43
CA ILE A 27 -1.34 4.85 -4.20
C ILE A 27 -2.67 5.58 -4.38
N ILE A 28 -2.83 6.33 -5.47
CA ILE A 28 -4.06 7.11 -5.69
C ILE A 28 -5.27 6.21 -5.94
N GLY A 29 -5.12 5.15 -6.73
CA GLY A 29 -6.24 4.28 -7.08
C GLY A 29 -6.58 3.21 -6.04
N GLU A 30 -5.58 2.55 -5.47
CA GLU A 30 -5.79 1.39 -4.59
C GLU A 30 -5.70 1.72 -3.11
N VAL A 31 -4.85 2.68 -2.74
CA VAL A 31 -4.67 3.04 -1.32
C VAL A 31 -5.64 4.15 -0.92
N LEU A 32 -5.81 5.15 -1.77
CA LEU A 32 -6.70 6.31 -1.53
C LEU A 32 -8.09 6.16 -2.18
N GLU A 33 -8.33 5.07 -2.90
CA GLU A 33 -9.63 4.70 -3.48
C GLU A 33 -10.24 5.74 -4.45
N PHE A 34 -9.43 6.60 -5.08
CA PHE A 34 -9.94 7.48 -6.13
C PHE A 34 -10.40 6.70 -7.35
N THR A 35 -11.53 7.11 -7.93
CA THR A 35 -12.00 6.53 -9.18
C THR A 35 -11.00 6.75 -10.31
N HIS A 36 -11.08 5.94 -11.37
CA HIS A 36 -10.20 6.10 -12.53
C HIS A 36 -10.25 7.50 -13.16
N LYS A 37 -11.38 8.22 -13.03
CA LYS A 37 -11.52 9.58 -13.54
C LYS A 37 -10.82 10.59 -12.63
N GLU A 38 -11.07 10.51 -11.33
CA GLU A 38 -10.44 11.40 -10.34
C GLU A 38 -8.93 11.21 -10.31
N ALA A 39 -8.46 9.96 -10.30
CA ALA A 39 -7.03 9.66 -10.28
C ALA A 39 -6.31 10.13 -11.55
N ALA A 40 -6.94 9.98 -12.72
CA ALA A 40 -6.41 10.53 -13.98
C ALA A 40 -6.34 12.06 -13.94
N TYR A 41 -7.38 12.72 -13.40
CA TYR A 41 -7.41 14.17 -13.21
C TYR A 41 -6.31 14.65 -12.26
N ILE A 42 -6.17 14.01 -11.09
CA ILE A 42 -5.16 14.32 -10.07
C ILE A 42 -3.75 14.19 -10.66
N LEU A 43 -3.51 13.18 -11.50
CA LEU A 43 -2.20 12.94 -12.11
C LEU A 43 -1.96 13.70 -13.41
N ASN A 44 -2.93 14.50 -13.86
CA ASN A 44 -2.88 15.17 -15.16
C ASN A 44 -2.58 14.19 -16.32
N LEU A 45 -3.24 13.02 -16.29
CA LEU A 45 -3.12 11.96 -17.29
C LEU A 45 -4.41 11.78 -18.07
N SER A 46 -4.31 11.22 -19.27
CA SER A 46 -5.50 10.70 -19.94
C SER A 46 -6.09 9.52 -19.14
N PRO A 47 -7.43 9.31 -19.14
CA PRO A 47 -8.03 8.14 -18.51
C PRO A 47 -7.49 6.81 -19.04
N VAL A 48 -7.06 6.77 -20.31
CA VAL A 48 -6.46 5.57 -20.92
C VAL A 48 -5.08 5.29 -20.33
N THR A 49 -4.24 6.32 -20.21
CA THR A 49 -2.89 6.22 -19.64
C THR A 49 -2.96 5.76 -18.19
N TYR A 50 -3.83 6.38 -17.39
CA TYR A 50 -4.03 5.98 -16.00
C TYR A 50 -4.46 4.52 -15.87
N ARG A 51 -5.46 4.07 -16.66
CA ARG A 51 -5.93 2.68 -16.65
C ARG A 51 -4.81 1.67 -16.96
N LYS A 52 -3.93 1.99 -17.92
CA LYS A 52 -2.77 1.13 -18.24
C LYS A 52 -1.78 1.08 -17.07
N GLN A 53 -1.48 2.23 -16.45
CA GLN A 53 -0.55 2.31 -15.33
C GLN A 53 -1.08 1.54 -14.11
N ILE A 54 -2.32 1.78 -13.68
CA ILE A 54 -2.89 1.11 -12.51
C ILE A 54 -3.04 -0.39 -12.73
N SER A 55 -3.41 -0.83 -13.94
CA SER A 55 -3.50 -2.26 -14.28
C SER A 55 -2.13 -2.94 -14.15
N ARG A 56 -1.07 -2.33 -14.71
CA ARG A 56 0.29 -2.86 -14.61
C ARG A 56 0.80 -2.86 -13.17
N ALA A 57 0.54 -1.79 -12.41
CA ALA A 57 0.91 -1.71 -11.00
C ALA A 57 0.23 -2.82 -10.18
N LYS A 58 -1.07 -3.03 -10.37
CA LYS A 58 -1.83 -4.13 -9.74
C LYS A 58 -1.20 -5.48 -10.04
N GLN A 59 -0.94 -5.78 -11.31
CA GLN A 59 -0.34 -7.05 -11.72
C GLN A 59 0.99 -7.31 -11.01
N LEU A 60 1.88 -6.33 -10.95
CA LEU A 60 3.18 -6.47 -10.29
C LEU A 60 3.04 -6.74 -8.79
N VAL A 61 2.20 -5.96 -8.10
CA VAL A 61 2.01 -6.11 -6.65
C VAL A 61 1.32 -7.45 -6.34
N THR A 62 0.24 -7.78 -7.05
CA THR A 62 -0.49 -9.04 -6.91
C THR A 62 0.43 -10.23 -7.15
N HIS A 63 1.24 -10.22 -8.22
CA HIS A 63 2.16 -11.31 -8.53
C HIS A 63 3.25 -11.51 -7.46
N PHE A 64 3.83 -10.42 -6.94
CA PHE A 64 4.79 -10.55 -5.85
C PHE A 64 4.12 -11.15 -4.61
N MET A 65 2.95 -10.63 -4.25
CA MET A 65 2.24 -11.06 -3.07
C MET A 65 1.76 -12.51 -3.19
N THR A 66 1.38 -13.00 -4.40
CA THR A 66 0.84 -14.38 -4.59
C THR A 66 1.88 -15.40 -4.27
N SER A 67 3.09 -15.05 -4.66
CA SER A 67 4.21 -15.98 -4.71
C SER A 67 5.01 -15.96 -3.41
N ASN A 68 4.83 -14.91 -2.58
CA ASN A 68 5.71 -14.70 -1.42
C ASN A 68 4.96 -14.48 -0.09
N CYS A 69 3.78 -13.87 -0.08
CA CYS A 69 3.16 -13.42 1.17
C CYS A 69 2.20 -14.48 1.76
N GLY A 70 2.46 -14.91 2.99
CA GLY A 70 1.61 -15.86 3.72
C GLY A 70 0.29 -15.28 4.21
N LEU A 71 0.17 -13.95 4.29
CA LEU A 71 -1.10 -13.28 4.58
C LEU A 71 -2.05 -13.34 3.40
N ILE A 72 -1.52 -13.39 2.16
CA ILE A 72 -2.36 -13.42 0.97
C ILE A 72 -2.61 -14.85 0.48
N ALA A 73 -1.56 -15.68 0.43
CA ALA A 73 -1.67 -17.10 0.13
C ALA A 73 -1.08 -17.92 1.28
N ALA A 74 -1.94 -18.65 1.99
CA ALA A 74 -1.57 -19.41 3.19
C ALA A 74 -0.48 -20.47 2.94
N SER A 75 -0.39 -20.95 1.69
CA SER A 75 0.62 -21.90 1.21
C SER A 75 2.05 -21.34 1.20
N ASN A 76 2.23 -20.01 1.19
CA ASN A 76 3.56 -19.41 1.23
C ASN A 76 4.13 -19.48 2.66
N ASP A 77 5.45 -19.55 2.81
CA ASP A 77 6.10 -19.67 4.12
C ASP A 77 6.24 -18.36 4.91
N CYS A 78 6.06 -17.21 4.25
CA CYS A 78 6.24 -15.91 4.88
C CYS A 78 5.27 -15.71 6.05
N ARG A 79 5.80 -15.38 7.23
CA ARG A 79 5.01 -15.08 8.43
C ARG A 79 5.54 -13.82 9.09
N CYS A 80 4.71 -12.80 9.27
CA CYS A 80 5.13 -11.51 9.83
C CYS A 80 5.80 -11.66 11.21
N HIS A 81 5.26 -12.51 12.10
CA HIS A 81 5.86 -12.76 13.42
C HIS A 81 7.29 -13.30 13.35
N LYS A 82 7.60 -14.15 12.35
CA LYS A 82 8.95 -14.69 12.14
C LYS A 82 9.93 -13.62 11.67
N ARG A 83 9.45 -12.52 11.08
CA ARG A 83 10.29 -11.43 10.54
C ARG A 83 10.58 -10.32 11.56
N VAL A 84 9.79 -10.20 12.64
CA VAL A 84 9.93 -9.14 13.65
C VAL A 84 11.35 -9.11 14.24
N SER A 85 11.90 -10.26 14.65
CA SER A 85 13.24 -10.33 15.25
C SER A 85 14.31 -9.76 14.33
N GLN A 86 14.33 -10.20 13.07
CA GLN A 86 15.29 -9.72 12.09
C GLN A 86 15.04 -8.25 11.70
N ALA A 87 13.78 -7.84 11.58
CA ALA A 87 13.42 -6.46 11.27
C ALA A 87 13.87 -5.49 12.37
N SER A 88 13.77 -5.89 13.65
CA SER A 88 14.32 -5.11 14.77
C SER A 88 15.84 -5.03 14.73
N LYS A 89 16.54 -6.14 14.47
CA LYS A 89 18.01 -6.14 14.33
C LYS A 89 18.49 -5.22 13.22
N LEU A 90 17.74 -5.14 12.11
CA LEU A 90 18.05 -4.28 10.97
C LEU A 90 17.55 -2.83 11.14
N GLY A 91 17.02 -2.45 12.31
CA GLY A 91 16.49 -1.11 12.57
C GLY A 91 15.21 -0.76 11.80
N ARG A 92 14.58 -1.72 11.12
CA ARG A 92 13.32 -1.52 10.39
C ARG A 92 12.11 -1.41 11.32
N VAL A 93 12.22 -1.96 12.52
CA VAL A 93 11.18 -1.92 13.56
C VAL A 93 11.83 -1.53 14.88
N ASN A 94 11.48 -0.35 15.39
CA ASN A 94 11.87 0.06 16.73
C ASN A 94 10.74 -0.25 17.71
N LYS A 95 11.01 -1.11 18.69
CA LYS A 95 9.99 -1.53 19.69
C LYS A 95 9.63 -0.43 20.67
N GLU A 96 10.55 0.50 20.92
CA GLU A 96 10.39 1.65 21.81
C GLU A 96 9.74 2.83 21.08
N ARG A 97 9.79 2.83 19.74
CA ARG A 97 9.22 3.86 18.88
C ARG A 97 8.59 3.24 17.63
N LEU A 98 7.34 2.81 17.77
CA LEU A 98 6.53 2.33 16.66
C LEU A 98 6.27 3.49 15.67
N LEU A 99 6.38 3.22 14.37
CA LEU A 99 6.20 4.23 13.31
C LEU A 99 4.80 4.24 12.74
N PHE A 100 4.11 3.10 12.77
CA PHE A 100 2.86 2.88 12.05
C PHE A 100 1.67 2.54 12.97
N THR A 101 1.93 2.08 14.19
CA THR A 101 0.86 1.85 15.18
C THR A 101 0.75 3.05 16.13
N THR A 102 -0.38 3.75 16.05
CA THR A 102 -0.71 4.91 16.88
C THR A 102 -1.35 4.55 18.21
N SER A 103 -1.94 3.35 18.35
CA SER A 103 -2.61 2.94 19.59
C SER A 103 -2.58 1.43 19.87
N HIS A 104 -2.66 1.06 21.15
CA HIS A 104 -2.81 -0.34 21.57
C HIS A 104 -4.15 -0.96 21.13
N THR A 105 -5.18 -0.14 20.90
CA THR A 105 -6.52 -0.54 20.45
C THR A 105 -6.52 -1.05 19.01
N GLU A 106 -5.91 -0.32 18.07
CA GLU A 106 -5.76 -0.75 16.66
C GLU A 106 -4.94 -2.05 16.55
N ALA A 107 -3.99 -2.25 17.47
CA ALA A 107 -3.19 -3.45 17.50
C ALA A 107 -4.01 -4.72 17.81
N ASN A 108 -5.11 -4.58 18.54
CA ASN A 108 -5.96 -5.68 18.99
C ASN A 108 -7.02 -6.09 17.95
N GLU A 109 -7.40 -5.20 17.03
CA GLU A 109 -8.43 -5.44 16.00
C GLU A 109 -7.88 -6.16 14.75
N PHE A 110 -6.58 -6.10 14.53
CA PHE A 110 -5.95 -6.66 13.33
C PHE A 110 -6.13 -8.16 13.08
N PRO A 111 -6.20 -9.04 14.11
CA PRO A 111 -6.57 -10.44 13.88
C PRO A 111 -7.92 -10.58 13.17
N GLU A 112 -8.91 -9.74 13.51
CA GLU A 112 -10.23 -9.76 12.88
C GLU A 112 -10.17 -9.25 11.44
N VAL A 113 -9.45 -8.14 11.21
CA VAL A 113 -9.21 -7.60 9.86
C VAL A 113 -8.53 -8.63 8.96
N LEU A 114 -7.52 -9.34 9.47
CA LEU A 114 -6.85 -10.40 8.74
C LEU A 114 -7.81 -11.54 8.35
N GLU A 115 -8.75 -11.90 9.22
CA GLU A 115 -9.75 -12.91 8.92
C GLU A 115 -10.71 -12.46 7.83
N GLN A 116 -11.13 -11.19 7.85
CA GLN A 116 -11.95 -10.64 6.77
C GLN A 116 -11.18 -10.59 5.43
N ILE A 117 -9.89 -10.24 5.45
CA ILE A 117 -9.05 -10.29 4.25
C ILE A 117 -9.03 -11.71 3.68
N ARG A 118 -8.89 -12.76 4.50
CA ARG A 118 -8.88 -14.15 4.01
C ARG A 118 -10.15 -14.55 3.27
N LYS A 119 -11.29 -13.88 3.48
CA LYS A 119 -12.53 -14.18 2.76
C LYS A 119 -12.58 -13.58 1.35
N LEU A 120 -11.70 -12.63 1.03
CA LEU A 120 -11.66 -11.97 -0.28
C LEU A 120 -10.96 -12.82 -1.36
N GLU A 121 -11.20 -12.52 -2.63
CA GLU A 121 -10.42 -13.08 -3.74
C GLU A 121 -8.94 -12.62 -3.69
N TYR A 122 -8.03 -13.40 -4.26
CA TYR A 122 -6.59 -13.15 -4.18
C TYR A 122 -6.17 -11.70 -4.54
N ALA A 123 -6.65 -11.20 -5.68
CA ALA A 123 -6.31 -9.86 -6.14
C ALA A 123 -6.83 -8.77 -5.18
N GLN A 124 -8.03 -8.97 -4.64
CA GLN A 124 -8.67 -8.07 -3.69
C GLN A 124 -7.99 -8.08 -2.31
N ARG A 125 -7.47 -9.24 -1.88
CA ARG A 125 -6.71 -9.36 -0.62
C ARG A 125 -5.48 -8.47 -0.59
N THR A 126 -4.78 -8.38 -1.72
CA THR A 126 -3.61 -7.52 -1.85
C THR A 126 -4.01 -6.07 -1.56
N ALA A 127 -4.98 -5.53 -2.29
CA ALA A 127 -5.48 -4.17 -2.07
C ALA A 127 -6.05 -3.97 -0.65
N ALA A 128 -6.77 -4.95 -0.11
CA ALA A 128 -7.30 -4.89 1.26
C ALA A 128 -6.20 -4.81 2.32
N LEU A 129 -5.08 -5.52 2.14
CA LEU A 129 -3.96 -5.47 3.08
C LEU A 129 -3.23 -4.11 3.05
N PHE A 130 -3.18 -3.45 1.90
CA PHE A 130 -2.70 -2.06 1.82
C PHE A 130 -3.66 -1.09 2.52
N ARG A 131 -4.97 -1.25 2.33
CA ARG A 131 -6.00 -0.39 2.92
C ARG A 131 -6.12 -0.55 4.44
N ALA A 132 -5.90 -1.75 4.96
CA ALA A 132 -5.87 -2.03 6.39
C ALA A 132 -4.81 -1.23 7.16
N GLN A 133 -3.95 -0.47 6.48
CA GLN A 133 -2.88 0.31 7.10
C GLN A 133 -3.31 1.71 7.55
N ASN A 134 -4.61 2.03 7.56
CA ASN A 134 -5.20 3.28 8.05
C ASN A 134 -4.35 4.52 7.73
N LEU A 135 -3.96 4.69 6.46
CA LEU A 135 -3.29 5.90 6.01
C LEU A 135 -4.30 7.04 5.98
N VAL A 136 -4.43 7.75 7.10
CA VAL A 136 -5.38 8.84 7.24
C VAL A 136 -4.86 10.09 6.55
N VAL A 137 -5.63 10.61 5.61
CA VAL A 137 -5.43 11.95 5.05
C VAL A 137 -6.41 12.91 5.72
N GLN A 138 -5.89 13.98 6.32
CA GLN A 138 -6.68 14.99 7.02
C GLN A 138 -6.91 16.23 6.13
N ASN A 139 -8.20 16.60 5.96
CA ASN A 139 -8.77 17.87 5.47
C ASN A 139 -9.13 18.06 3.98
N GLY A 140 -10.07 19.02 3.77
CA GLY A 140 -10.90 19.29 2.59
C GLY A 140 -10.19 19.67 1.29
N ASP A 141 -10.96 19.62 0.20
CA ASP A 141 -10.50 19.50 -1.21
C ASP A 141 -9.17 18.74 -1.34
N PHE A 142 -9.17 17.52 -0.82
CA PHE A 142 -8.02 16.64 -0.86
C PHE A 142 -7.50 16.40 -2.28
N SER A 143 -8.41 16.29 -3.26
CA SER A 143 -8.08 16.13 -4.67
C SER A 143 -7.30 17.33 -5.22
N GLY A 144 -7.77 18.56 -4.97
CA GLY A 144 -7.09 19.77 -5.39
C GLY A 144 -5.74 19.97 -4.70
N TRP A 145 -5.69 19.71 -3.39
CA TRP A 145 -4.43 19.71 -2.64
C TRP A 145 -3.42 18.70 -3.19
N LEU A 146 -3.86 17.46 -3.47
CA LEU A 146 -3.00 16.38 -3.93
C LEU A 146 -2.49 16.65 -5.34
N GLN A 147 -3.35 17.16 -6.24
CA GLN A 147 -2.94 17.60 -7.57
C GLN A 147 -1.86 18.69 -7.49
N LYS A 148 -2.04 19.68 -6.60
CA LYS A 148 -1.05 20.75 -6.40
C LYS A 148 0.26 20.20 -5.86
N LEU A 149 0.22 19.35 -4.83
CA LEU A 149 1.40 18.71 -4.25
C LEU A 149 2.19 17.91 -5.30
N LEU A 150 1.49 17.11 -6.09
CA LEU A 150 2.12 16.31 -7.14
C LEU A 150 2.70 17.21 -8.24
N SER A 151 2.04 18.28 -8.65
CA SER A 151 2.61 19.20 -9.65
C SER A 151 3.93 19.85 -9.21
N GLN A 152 4.15 20.00 -7.90
CA GLN A 152 5.35 20.60 -7.32
C GLN A 152 6.52 19.62 -7.17
N HIS A 153 6.23 18.36 -6.83
CA HIS A 153 7.25 17.36 -6.49
C HIS A 153 7.35 16.19 -7.48
N TYR A 154 6.41 16.12 -8.42
CA TYR A 154 6.23 15.04 -9.37
C TYR A 154 5.96 15.63 -10.75
N LYS A 155 7.01 16.15 -11.40
CA LYS A 155 6.96 16.43 -12.83
C LYS A 155 7.04 15.10 -13.56
N THR A 156 5.95 14.70 -14.19
CA THR A 156 5.94 13.62 -15.16
C THR A 156 6.79 14.05 -16.36
N ASP A 157 8.07 13.67 -16.36
CA ASP A 157 8.79 13.45 -17.62
C ASP A 157 8.16 12.21 -18.27
N ILE A 158 7.00 12.40 -18.90
CA ILE A 158 6.39 11.41 -19.79
C ILE A 158 6.33 12.07 -21.17
N ALA A 159 7.52 12.29 -21.73
CA ALA A 159 7.72 12.20 -23.16
C ALA A 159 8.37 10.84 -23.41
N GLU A 160 7.73 10.08 -24.31
CA GLU A 160 8.09 8.74 -24.85
C GLU A 160 7.55 7.50 -24.11
#